data_AF-A0A9Q8WB03-F1
#
_entry.id   AF-A0A9Q8WB03-F1
#
_cell.length_a   1.000
_cell.length_b   1.000
_cell.length_c   1.000
_cell.angle_alpha   90.00
_cell.angle_beta   90.00
_cell.angle_gamma   90.00
#
_symmetry.space_group_name_H-M   'P 1'
#
loop_
_entity.id
_entity.type
_entity.pdbx_description
1 polymer ?
#
loop_
_entity_poly.entity_id
_entity_poly.type
_entity_poly.pdbx_seq_one_letter_code
_entity_poly.pdbx_strand_id
1 'polypeptide(L)'
;MRSRRAREHSLKPSLPALFFDVMGKMKNLSKIEWMIRGVDENAVIGRAFIEDGRRLPGVKHLISTMNAPWLIDACPSLTSLEAKRDDYVWVEAAHTRDVAWFAAAWRLKGLRKLDMGEVEWTGTMTDYERTSRYPSH
;
A
#
# COMPACT_ATOMS: atom_id res chain seq x y z
N MET A 1 23.89 48.09 5.01
CA MET A 1 23.99 46.63 4.75
C MET A 1 23.66 45.87 6.02
N ARG A 2 22.46 45.28 6.14
CA ARG A 2 22.11 44.39 7.27
C ARG A 2 21.94 42.97 6.73
N SER A 3 22.78 42.09 7.25
CA SER A 3 22.84 40.67 6.93
C SER A 3 21.50 39.99 7.24
N ARG A 4 20.86 39.45 6.19
CA ARG A 4 19.75 38.49 6.33
C ARG A 4 20.35 37.13 6.70
N ARG A 5 20.59 36.87 7.98
CA ARG A 5 20.56 35.49 8.49
C ARG A 5 19.09 35.07 8.52
N ALA A 6 18.61 34.52 7.42
CA ALA A 6 17.38 33.74 7.43
C ALA A 6 17.59 32.61 8.44
N ARG A 7 16.70 32.55 9.43
CA ARG A 7 16.67 31.51 10.44
C ARG A 7 16.47 30.18 9.71
N GLU A 8 17.48 29.33 9.71
CA GLU A 8 17.29 27.89 9.52
C GLU A 8 16.43 27.41 10.69
N HIS A 9 15.12 27.52 10.55
CA HIS A 9 14.22 26.69 11.32
C HIS A 9 14.52 25.27 10.86
N SER A 10 15.25 24.50 11.68
CA SER A 10 15.40 23.07 11.45
C SER A 10 14.00 22.45 11.51
N LEU A 11 13.35 22.32 10.36
CA LEU A 11 12.10 21.58 10.22
C LEU A 11 12.42 20.17 10.69
N LYS A 12 11.96 19.82 11.90
CA LYS A 12 12.07 18.44 12.38
C LYS A 12 11.37 17.57 11.32
N PRO A 13 12.04 16.55 10.78
CA PRO A 13 11.42 15.69 9.80
C PRO A 13 10.17 15.05 10.40
N SER A 14 9.11 14.96 9.61
CA SER A 14 7.87 14.30 10.03
C SER A 14 8.15 12.82 10.32
N LEU A 15 7.31 12.20 11.16
CA LEU A 15 7.40 10.77 11.44
C LEU A 15 7.41 9.90 10.16
N PRO A 16 6.54 10.15 9.16
CA PRO A 16 6.61 9.45 7.87
C PRO A 16 7.96 9.62 7.16
N ALA A 17 8.53 10.84 7.15
CA ALA A 17 9.81 11.10 6.52
C ALA A 17 10.98 10.39 7.24
N LEU A 18 10.96 10.35 8.58
CA LEU A 18 11.95 9.60 9.37
C LEU A 18 11.86 8.10 9.13
N PHE A 19 10.64 7.56 9.15
CA PHE A 19 10.39 6.14 8.92
C PHE A 19 10.86 5.72 7.53
N PHE A 20 10.54 6.55 6.54
CA PHE A 20 11.01 6.44 5.18
C PHE A 20 12.56 6.40 5.11
N ASP A 21 13.24 7.37 5.73
CA ASP A 21 14.70 7.49 5.68
C ASP A 21 15.42 6.28 6.31
N VAL A 22 14.85 5.73 7.38
CA VAL A 22 15.37 4.52 8.02
C VAL A 22 15.26 3.34 7.06
N MET A 23 14.08 3.07 6.49
CA MET A 23 13.89 1.94 5.58
C MET A 23 14.75 2.04 4.32
N GLY A 24 14.89 3.25 3.75
CA GLY A 24 15.74 3.47 2.57
C GLY A 24 17.22 3.17 2.82
N LYS A 25 17.69 3.29 4.07
CA LYS A 25 19.08 2.98 4.46
C LYS A 25 19.30 1.49 4.75
N MET A 26 18.24 0.70 4.91
CA MET A 26 18.33 -0.73 5.18
C MET A 26 18.60 -1.52 3.90
N LYS A 27 19.88 -1.59 3.49
CA LYS A 27 20.32 -2.23 2.23
C LYS A 27 19.95 -3.71 2.10
N ASN A 28 19.72 -4.39 3.23
CA ASN A 28 19.38 -5.82 3.27
C ASN A 28 17.90 -6.07 3.67
N LEU A 29 17.05 -5.03 3.67
CA LEU A 29 15.64 -5.17 3.99
C LEU A 29 14.95 -5.99 2.90
N SER A 30 14.57 -7.22 3.24
CA SER A 30 13.93 -8.19 2.34
C SER A 30 12.49 -8.52 2.74
N LYS A 31 12.12 -8.29 4.00
CA LYS A 31 10.79 -8.53 4.55
C LYS A 31 10.28 -7.29 5.27
N ILE A 32 9.02 -6.95 5.05
CA ILE A 32 8.27 -5.97 5.83
C ILE A 32 7.07 -6.66 6.45
N GLU A 33 6.85 -6.40 7.73
CA GLU A 33 5.63 -6.75 8.45
C GLU A 33 5.00 -5.47 8.98
N TRP A 34 3.86 -5.09 8.39
CA TRP A 34 3.21 -3.80 8.58
C TRP A 34 1.85 -3.96 9.23
N MET A 35 1.81 -3.76 10.55
CA MET A 35 0.62 -4.05 11.37
C MET A 35 -0.09 -2.78 11.88
N ILE A 36 0.13 -1.64 11.23
CA ILE A 36 -0.60 -0.40 11.55
C ILE A 36 -2.04 -0.55 11.08
N ARG A 37 -2.97 -0.51 12.04
CA ARG A 37 -4.41 -0.70 11.79
C ARG A 37 -5.13 0.59 11.39
N GLY A 38 -4.67 1.76 11.84
CA GLY A 38 -5.35 3.02 11.57
C GLY A 38 -5.37 3.39 10.08
N VAL A 39 -6.56 3.63 9.53
CA VAL A 39 -6.75 3.93 8.09
C VAL A 39 -6.13 5.28 7.73
N ASP A 40 -6.34 6.29 8.57
CA ASP A 40 -5.85 7.65 8.33
C ASP A 40 -4.33 7.72 8.44
N GLU A 41 -3.74 7.02 9.42
CA GLU A 41 -2.30 6.90 9.58
C GLU A 41 -1.67 6.25 8.35
N ASN A 42 -2.27 5.18 7.84
CA ASN A 42 -1.83 4.53 6.62
C ASN A 42 -1.97 5.45 5.39
N ALA A 43 -3.03 6.24 5.30
CA ALA A 43 -3.23 7.19 4.21
C ALA A 43 -2.19 8.33 4.24
N VAL A 44 -1.90 8.89 5.41
CA VAL A 44 -0.89 9.94 5.59
C VAL A 44 0.51 9.43 5.25
N ILE A 45 0.87 8.24 5.76
CA ILE A 45 2.16 7.63 5.45
C ILE A 45 2.24 7.28 3.96
N GLY A 46 1.22 6.63 3.41
CA GLY A 46 1.19 6.22 2.01
C GLY A 46 1.31 7.40 1.05
N ARG A 47 0.66 8.52 1.35
CA ARG A 47 0.79 9.75 0.55
C ARG A 47 2.24 10.23 0.51
N ALA A 48 2.93 10.29 1.65
CA ALA A 48 4.33 10.69 1.70
C ALA A 48 5.22 9.77 0.85
N PHE A 49 4.97 8.46 0.86
CA PHE A 49 5.71 7.49 0.03
C PHE A 49 5.46 7.69 -1.47
N ILE A 50 4.22 7.99 -1.86
CA ILE A 50 3.84 8.20 -3.26
C ILE A 50 4.42 9.53 -3.77
N GLU A 51 4.30 10.61 -3.00
CA GLU A 51 4.78 11.95 -3.37
C GLU A 51 6.29 12.00 -3.53
N ASP A 52 7.04 11.31 -2.66
CA ASP A 52 8.50 11.23 -2.77
C ASP A 52 8.96 10.28 -3.91
N GLY A 53 8.05 9.50 -4.50
CA GLY A 53 8.32 8.59 -5.61
C GLY A 53 9.27 7.43 -5.27
N ARG A 54 9.52 7.20 -3.98
CA ARG A 54 10.55 6.26 -3.52
C ARG A 54 10.03 4.82 -3.47
N ARG A 55 10.96 3.89 -3.71
CA ARG A 55 10.69 2.45 -3.81
C ARG A 55 11.62 1.68 -2.89
N LEU A 56 11.19 0.49 -2.50
CA LEU A 56 11.90 -0.47 -1.67
C LEU A 56 12.18 -1.75 -2.49
N PRO A 57 13.08 -1.69 -3.49
CA PRO A 57 13.29 -2.80 -4.44
C PRO A 57 13.93 -4.05 -3.80
N GLY A 58 14.50 -3.93 -2.59
CA GLY A 58 15.05 -5.08 -1.86
C GLY A 58 13.97 -5.99 -1.24
N VAL A 59 12.76 -5.48 -1.05
CA VAL A 59 11.68 -6.17 -0.33
C VAL A 59 11.02 -7.20 -1.24
N LYS A 60 11.05 -8.46 -0.79
CA LYS A 60 10.51 -9.64 -1.50
C LYS A 60 9.29 -10.23 -0.80
N HIS A 61 9.14 -10.01 0.51
CA HIS A 61 8.02 -10.48 1.31
C HIS A 61 7.37 -9.32 2.04
N LEU A 62 6.08 -9.11 1.80
CA LEU A 62 5.26 -8.15 2.53
C LEU A 62 4.14 -8.90 3.27
N ILE A 63 4.04 -8.64 4.56
CA ILE A 63 2.87 -8.95 5.39
C ILE A 63 2.30 -7.59 5.80
N SER A 64 1.04 -7.31 5.51
CA SER A 64 0.44 -6.01 5.85
C SER A 64 -1.02 -6.14 6.24
N THR A 65 -1.52 -5.18 7.02
CA THR A 65 -2.97 -4.99 7.13
C THR A 65 -3.57 -4.57 5.79
N MET A 66 -4.88 -4.81 5.62
CA MET A 66 -5.65 -4.36 4.44
C MET A 66 -5.65 -2.84 4.25
N ASN A 67 -5.21 -2.06 5.24
CA ASN A 67 -5.28 -0.60 5.23
C ASN A 67 -4.09 0.06 4.53
N ALA A 68 -3.07 -0.72 4.12
CA ALA A 68 -1.86 -0.19 3.49
C ALA A 68 -1.59 -0.76 2.07
N PRO A 69 -2.57 -0.76 1.13
CA PRO A 69 -2.34 -1.29 -0.22
C PRO A 69 -1.22 -0.55 -0.97
N TRP A 70 -0.93 0.71 -0.59
CA TRP A 70 0.16 1.52 -1.16
C TRP A 70 1.56 0.89 -0.99
N LEU A 71 1.76 0.03 0.03
CA LEU A 71 3.05 -0.66 0.24
C LEU A 71 3.39 -1.61 -0.91
N ILE A 72 2.38 -2.14 -1.58
CA ILE A 72 2.54 -3.05 -2.73
C ILE A 72 3.23 -2.29 -3.87
N ASP A 73 2.79 -1.07 -4.17
CA ASP A 73 3.39 -0.22 -5.19
C ASP A 73 4.78 0.29 -4.78
N ALA A 74 5.01 0.46 -3.47
CA ALA A 74 6.33 0.82 -2.94
C ALA A 74 7.35 -0.32 -3.07
N CYS A 75 6.92 -1.58 -3.16
CA CYS A 75 7.80 -2.77 -3.16
C CYS A 75 7.71 -3.52 -4.51
N PRO A 76 8.39 -3.04 -5.57
CA PRO A 76 8.21 -3.57 -6.93
C PRO A 76 8.76 -5.00 -7.14
N SER A 77 9.58 -5.50 -6.21
CA SER A 77 10.22 -6.82 -6.31
C SER A 77 9.56 -7.89 -5.44
N LEU A 78 8.32 -7.65 -4.99
CA LEU A 78 7.57 -8.59 -4.20
C LEU A 78 7.35 -9.92 -4.93
N THR A 79 7.66 -11.00 -4.22
CA THR A 79 7.38 -12.38 -4.63
C THR A 79 6.37 -13.06 -3.70
N SER A 80 6.19 -12.54 -2.49
CA SER A 80 5.23 -13.04 -1.50
C SER A 80 4.48 -11.87 -0.86
N LEU A 81 3.15 -11.93 -0.91
CA LEU A 81 2.26 -10.92 -0.37
C LEU A 81 1.23 -11.58 0.54
N GLU A 82 1.12 -11.10 1.77
CA GLU A 82 0.15 -11.57 2.76
C GLU A 82 -0.62 -10.38 3.34
N ALA A 83 -1.94 -10.44 3.26
CA ALA A 83 -2.83 -9.46 3.85
C ALA A 83 -3.45 -10.00 5.15
N LYS A 84 -3.41 -9.20 6.20
CA LYS A 84 -4.10 -9.45 7.47
C LYS A 84 -5.34 -8.57 7.53
N ARG A 85 -6.50 -9.19 7.68
CA ARG A 85 -7.77 -8.48 7.88
C ARG A 85 -7.82 -7.89 9.28
N ASP A 86 -8.53 -6.78 9.40
CA ASP A 86 -8.86 -6.17 10.68
C ASP A 86 -10.30 -6.54 11.00
N ASP A 87 -10.55 -7.10 12.19
CA ASP A 87 -11.81 -7.73 12.58
C ASP A 87 -13.00 -6.75 12.65
N TYR A 88 -12.74 -5.45 12.48
CA TYR A 88 -13.69 -4.36 12.67
C TYR A 88 -14.22 -3.75 11.37
N VAL A 89 -13.87 -4.31 10.20
CA VAL A 89 -14.18 -3.72 8.89
C VAL A 89 -15.18 -4.60 8.16
N TRP A 90 -16.45 -4.19 8.14
CA TRP A 90 -17.54 -4.98 7.55
C TRP A 90 -18.06 -4.37 6.23
N VAL A 91 -18.51 -5.26 5.34
CA VAL A 91 -19.31 -4.99 4.13
C VAL A 91 -18.58 -4.17 3.04
N GLU A 92 -18.92 -2.90 2.83
CA GLU A 92 -18.53 -2.14 1.63
C GLU A 92 -17.08 -1.62 1.70
N ALA A 93 -16.65 -1.22 2.90
CA ALA A 93 -15.28 -0.77 3.14
C ALA A 93 -14.28 -1.93 3.00
N ALA A 94 -14.68 -3.15 3.36
CA ALA A 94 -13.88 -4.35 3.17
C ALA A 94 -13.72 -4.65 1.67
N HIS A 95 -14.83 -4.64 0.92
CA HIS A 95 -14.81 -4.90 -0.52
C HIS A 95 -13.93 -3.90 -1.29
N THR A 96 -14.04 -2.61 -0.99
CA THR A 96 -13.20 -1.58 -1.64
C THR A 96 -11.70 -1.82 -1.37
N ARG A 97 -11.36 -2.27 -0.16
CA ARG A 97 -9.96 -2.61 0.19
C ARG A 97 -9.51 -3.86 -0.55
N ASP A 98 -10.35 -4.88 -0.66
CA ASP A 98 -10.05 -6.09 -1.44
C ASP A 98 -9.75 -5.73 -2.91
N VAL A 99 -10.62 -4.93 -3.54
CA VAL A 99 -10.42 -4.49 -4.93
C VAL A 99 -9.10 -3.72 -5.09
N ALA A 100 -8.80 -2.78 -4.18
CA ALA A 100 -7.55 -2.04 -4.21
C ALA A 100 -6.32 -2.95 -4.08
N TRP A 101 -6.41 -3.96 -3.20
CA TRP A 101 -5.36 -4.95 -3.01
C TRP A 101 -5.16 -5.84 -4.23
N PHE A 102 -6.23 -6.41 -4.79
CA PHE A 102 -6.15 -7.22 -6.01
C PHE A 102 -5.63 -6.41 -7.19
N ALA A 103 -6.09 -5.17 -7.36
CA ALA A 103 -5.61 -4.29 -8.42
C ALA A 103 -4.11 -3.98 -8.29
N ALA A 104 -3.60 -3.83 -7.07
CA ALA A 104 -2.18 -3.62 -6.81
C ALA A 104 -1.37 -4.92 -7.01
N ALA A 105 -1.82 -6.03 -6.44
CA ALA A 105 -1.17 -7.33 -6.57
C ALA A 105 -1.09 -7.80 -8.03
N TRP A 106 -2.13 -7.54 -8.83
CA TRP A 106 -2.18 -7.85 -10.26
C TRP A 106 -1.03 -7.21 -11.06
N ARG A 107 -0.53 -6.04 -10.62
CA ARG A 107 0.59 -5.35 -11.28
C ARG A 107 1.95 -6.02 -11.00
N LEU A 108 2.04 -6.90 -10.01
CA LEU A 108 3.29 -7.56 -9.62
C LEU A 108 3.57 -8.80 -10.49
N LYS A 109 4.30 -8.60 -11.59
CA LYS A 109 4.69 -9.67 -12.53
C LYS A 109 5.48 -10.82 -11.91
N GLY A 110 6.15 -10.59 -10.76
CA GLY A 110 6.99 -11.57 -10.07
C GLY A 110 6.33 -12.26 -8.89
N LEU A 111 5.04 -11.98 -8.62
CA LEU A 111 4.34 -12.52 -7.45
C LEU A 111 4.17 -14.04 -7.58
N ARG A 112 4.59 -14.78 -6.55
CA ARG A 112 4.52 -16.25 -6.49
C ARG A 112 3.60 -16.76 -5.39
N LYS A 113 3.42 -15.97 -4.33
CA LYS A 113 2.51 -16.25 -3.23
C LYS A 113 1.63 -15.03 -2.99
N LEU A 114 0.32 -15.25 -2.99
CA LEU A 114 -0.69 -14.29 -2.58
C LEU A 114 -1.55 -14.97 -1.50
N ASP A 115 -1.57 -14.40 -0.31
CA ASP A 115 -2.44 -14.78 0.79
C ASP A 115 -3.25 -13.54 1.18
N MET A 116 -4.57 -13.60 1.03
CA MET A 116 -5.46 -12.48 1.33
C MET A 116 -6.20 -12.68 2.66
N GLY A 117 -5.86 -13.71 3.43
CA GLY A 117 -6.62 -14.13 4.60
C GLY A 117 -8.04 -14.57 4.25
N GLU A 118 -8.98 -14.34 5.17
CA GLU A 118 -10.38 -14.73 5.03
C GLU A 118 -11.15 -13.76 4.11
N VAL A 119 -10.97 -13.89 2.80
CA VAL A 119 -11.73 -13.12 1.81
C VAL A 119 -13.20 -13.53 1.85
N GLU A 120 -14.08 -12.59 2.18
CA GLU A 120 -15.53 -12.78 2.07
C GLU A 120 -15.98 -12.51 0.64
N TRP A 121 -16.52 -13.52 -0.01
CA TRP A 121 -17.08 -13.42 -1.35
C TRP A 121 -18.52 -12.95 -1.25
N THR A 122 -18.77 -11.66 -1.50
CA THR A 122 -20.11 -11.06 -1.41
C THR A 122 -20.92 -11.13 -2.72
N GLY A 123 -20.43 -11.86 -3.74
CA GLY A 123 -21.09 -12.01 -5.05
C GLY A 123 -20.80 -13.36 -5.72
N THR A 124 -21.52 -13.67 -6.79
CA THR A 124 -21.20 -14.82 -7.65
C THR A 124 -19.99 -14.50 -8.53
N MET A 125 -19.04 -15.43 -8.65
CA MET A 125 -17.76 -15.30 -9.38
C MET A 125 -17.87 -14.95 -10.89
N THR A 126 -19.07 -14.66 -11.37
CA THR A 126 -19.47 -14.48 -12.77
C THR A 126 -19.97 -13.07 -13.11
N ASP A 127 -19.96 -12.13 -12.17
CA ASP A 127 -20.34 -10.73 -12.46
C ASP A 127 -19.21 -10.00 -13.20
N TYR A 128 -18.94 -10.44 -14.43
CA TYR A 128 -18.40 -9.57 -15.45
C TYR A 128 -19.45 -8.50 -15.71
N GLU A 129 -19.09 -7.23 -15.47
CA GLU A 129 -19.87 -6.09 -15.92
C GLU A 129 -20.22 -6.28 -17.40
N ARG A 130 -21.46 -6.69 -17.65
CA ARG A 130 -22.08 -6.61 -18.95
C ARG A 130 -22.45 -5.14 -19.17
N THR A 131 -21.45 -4.26 -19.25
CA THR A 131 -21.64 -2.94 -19.86
C THR A 131 -21.88 -3.19 -21.34
N SER A 132 -23.16 -3.33 -21.65
CA SER A 132 -23.77 -3.38 -22.97
C SER A 132 -23.18 -2.31 -23.90
N ARG A 133 -22.18 -2.68 -24.68
CA ARG A 133 -21.97 -2.12 -26.01
C ARG A 133 -22.48 -3.13 -27.02
N TYR A 134 -23.73 -2.99 -27.44
CA TYR A 134 -24.22 -3.17 -28.82
C TYR A 134 -25.72 -2.77 -28.82
N PRO A 135 -26.15 -1.73 -29.58
CA PRO A 135 -27.55 -1.57 -29.89
C PRO A 135 -27.92 -2.58 -30.99
N SER A 136 -28.99 -3.34 -30.75
CA SER A 136 -29.61 -4.18 -31.77
C SER A 136 -30.89 -3.50 -32.24
N HIS A 137 -30.99 -3.36 -33.57
CA HIS A 137 -32.09 -2.89 -34.41
C HIS A 137 -32.16 -1.40 -34.70
#